data_AF-A0A2G5ZAR2-F1
#
_entry.id   AF-A0A2G5ZAR2-F1
#
_cell.length_a   1.000
_cell.length_b   1.000
_cell.length_c   1.000
_cell.angle_alpha   90.00
_cell.angle_beta   90.00
_cell.angle_gamma   90.00
#
_symmetry.space_group_name_H-M   'P 1'
#
loop_
_entity.id
_entity.type
_entity.pdbx_description
1 polymer ?
#
loop_
_entity_poly.entity_id
_entity_poly.type
_entity_poly.pdbx_seq_one_letter_code
_entity_poly.pdbx_strand_id
1 'polypeptide(L)' 'MNYQMITTNDELASLCEVTRDFPAIALDTEFVRTRTYYPQLGLIQMYDG' A
#
# COMPACT_ATOMS: atom_id res chain seq x y z
N MET A 1 -6.98 8.46 -14.00
CA MET A 1 -6.15 7.78 -12.99
C MET A 1 -7.07 6.83 -12.26
N ASN A 2 -6.93 5.52 -12.48
CA ASN A 2 -7.77 4.49 -11.86
C ASN A 2 -6.94 3.82 -10.77
N TYR A 3 -7.51 3.69 -9.58
CA TYR A 3 -6.88 3.01 -8.45
C TYR A 3 -7.66 1.74 -8.12
N GLN A 4 -6.95 0.76 -7.55
CA GLN A 4 -7.54 -0.45 -7.00
C GLN A 4 -7.43 -0.40 -5.47
N MET A 5 -8.56 -0.52 -4.78
CA MET A 5 -8.56 -0.65 -3.32
C MET A 5 -8.29 -2.12 -2.95
N ILE A 6 -7.31 -2.35 -2.09
CA ILE A 6 -6.91 -3.68 -1.61
C ILE A 6 -7.27 -3.75 -0.13
N THR A 7 -8.18 -4.65 0.24
CA THR A 7 -8.62 -4.80 1.64
C THR A 7 -8.57 -6.23 2.17
N THR A 8 -8.15 -7.17 1.33
CA THR A 8 -8.00 -8.58 1.69
C THR A 8 -6.55 -9.05 1.48
N ASN A 9 -6.18 -10.10 2.21
CA ASN A 9 -4.84 -10.69 2.09
C ASN A 9 -4.61 -11.33 0.71
N ASP A 10 -5.64 -11.94 0.12
CA ASP A 10 -5.52 -12.60 -1.19
C ASP A 10 -5.28 -11.60 -2.32
N GLU A 11 -5.96 -10.45 -2.27
CA GLU A 11 -5.72 -9.33 -3.19
C GLU A 11 -4.30 -8.77 -3.03
N LEU A 12 -3.84 -8.60 -1.79
CA LEU A 12 -2.48 -8.12 -1.51
C LEU A 12 -1.42 -9.11 -2.00
N ALA A 13 -1.60 -10.41 -1.76
CA ALA A 13 -0.69 -11.44 -2.25
C ALA A 13 -0.62 -11.44 -3.79
N SER A 14 -1.78 -11.33 -4.45
CA SER A 14 -1.86 -11.25 -5.92
C SER A 14 -1.14 -10.01 -6.46
N LEU A 15 -1.29 -8.86 -5.79
CA LEU A 15 -0.55 -7.64 -6.13
C LEU A 15 0.96 -7.83 -5.99
N CYS A 16 1.42 -8.44 -4.91
CA CYS A 16 2.84 -8.72 -4.69
C CYS A 16 3.45 -9.64 -5.76
N GLU A 17 2.72 -10.67 -6.20
CA GLU A 17 3.19 -11.58 -7.26
C GLU A 17 3.31 -10.89 -8.63
N VAL A 18 2.51 -9.87 -8.90
CA VAL A 18 2.63 -9.08 -10.14
C VAL A 18 3.75 -8.04 -10.01
N THR A 19 3.78 -7.31 -8.91
CA THR A 19 4.70 -6.18 -8.70
C THR A 19 6.17 -6.59 -8.54
N ARG A 20 6.45 -7.85 -8.17
CA ARG A 20 7.82 -8.39 -8.09
C ARG A 20 8.61 -8.36 -9.40
N ASP A 21 7.91 -8.36 -10.54
CA ASP A 21 8.53 -8.37 -11.87
C ASP A 21 8.92 -6.97 -12.35
N PHE A 22 8.52 -5.93 -11.60
CA PHE A 22 8.87 -4.55 -11.89
C PHE A 22 10.22 -4.18 -11.24
N PRO A 23 11.06 -3.40 -11.94
CA PRO A 23 12.40 -3.06 -11.44
C PRO A 23 12.38 -2.10 -10.25
N ALA A 24 11.28 -1.36 -10.06
CA ALA A 24 11.09 -0.43 -8.96
C ALA A 24 9.59 -0.19 -8.72
N ILE A 25 9.25 0.23 -7.50
CA ILE A 25 7.91 0.69 -7.12
C ILE A 25 8.02 1.97 -6.28
N ALA A 26 7.03 2.85 -6.41
CA ALA A 26 6.83 4.00 -5.55
C ALA A 26 5.92 3.63 -4.38
N LEU A 27 6.24 4.13 -3.18
CA LEU A 27 5.49 3.88 -1.95
C LEU A 27 5.24 5.19 -1.22
N ASP A 28 4.06 5.30 -0.61
CA ASP A 28 3.67 6.38 0.29
C ASP A 28 2.74 5.84 1.39
N THR A 29 2.54 6.60 2.47
CA THR A 29 1.67 6.20 3.58
C THR A 29 0.88 7.36 4.15
N GLU A 30 -0.36 7.10 4.54
CA GLU A 30 -1.20 8.05 5.26
C GLU A 30 -1.51 7.54 6.67
N PHE A 31 -1.39 8.41 7.67
CA PHE A 31 -1.70 8.09 9.06
C PHE A 31 -2.25 9.30 9.80
N VAL A 32 -3.01 9.04 10.86
CA VAL A 32 -3.54 10.10 11.72
C VAL A 32 -2.62 10.36 12.91
N ARG A 33 -2.38 11.64 13.21
CA ARG A 33 -1.64 12.05 14.41
C ARG A 33 -2.60 12.12 15.60
N THR A 34 -2.52 11.14 16.48
CA THR A 34 -3.29 11.07 17.73
C THR A 34 -2.35 10.93 18.93
N ARG A 35 -2.89 10.94 20.15
CA ARG A 35 -2.12 10.75 21.38
C ARG A 35 -1.80 9.26 21.60
N THR A 36 -1.12 8.65 20.64
CA THR A 36 -0.68 7.26 20.65
C THR A 36 0.84 7.21 20.56
N TYR A 37 1.46 6.17 21.15
CA TYR A 37 2.91 6.00 21.08
C TYR A 37 3.38 5.64 19.67
N TYR A 38 2.62 4.78 18.97
CA TYR A 38 2.81 4.46 17.56
C TYR A 38 1.69 5.09 16.71
N PRO A 39 2.01 5.74 15.58
CA PRO A 39 0.99 6.26 14.67
C PRO A 39 0.03 5.16 14.20
N GLN A 40 -1.26 5.49 14.13
CA GLN A 40 -2.26 4.60 13.55
C GLN A 40 -2.26 4.78 12.03
N LEU A 41 -1.69 3.79 11.34
CA LEU A 41 -1.63 3.73 9.88
C LEU A 41 -3.03 3.61 9.28
N GLY A 42 -3.36 4.48 8.33
CA GLY A 42 -4.65 4.50 7.64
C GLY A 42 -4.57 3.93 6.22
N LEU A 43 -3.50 4.20 5.49
CA LEU A 43 -3.32 3.71 4.12
C LEU A 43 -1.83 3.51 3.79
N ILE A 44 -1.56 2.52 2.95
CA ILE A 44 -0.31 2.39 2.21
C ILE A 44 -0.66 2.52 0.73
N GLN A 45 0.07 3.37 0.01
CA GLN A 45 -0.05 3.51 -1.43
C GLN A 45 1.14 2.85 -2.13
N MET A 46 0.89 2.23 -3.29
CA MET A 46 1.91 1.64 -4.15
C MET A 46 1.62 1.98 -5.61
N TYR A 47 2.67 2.21 -6.39
CA TYR A 47 2.60 2.39 -7.85
C TYR A 47 3.85 1.80 -8.53
N ASP A 48 3.69 1.01 -9.58
CA ASP A 48 4.76 0.25 -10.24
C ASP A 48 5.19 0.79 -11.62
N GLY A 49 4.42 1.69 -12.25
CA GLY A 49 4.84 2.38 -13.49
C GLY A 49 3.71 2.76 -14.43
#